data_AF-A0A7W1W4R1-F1
#
_entry.id   AF-A0A7W1W4R1-F1
#
_cell.length_a   1.000
_cell.length_b   1.000
_cell.length_c   1.000
_cell.angle_alpha   90.00
_cell.angle_beta   90.00
_cell.angle_gamma   90.00
#
_symmetry.space_group_name_H-M   'P 1'
#
loop_
_entity.id
_entity.type
_entity.pdbx_description
1 polymer ?
#
loop_
_entity_poly.entity_id
_entity_poly.type
_entity_poly.pdbx_seq_one_letter_code
_entity_poly.pdbx_strand_id
1 'polypeptide(L)'
;MNYKQLLNCLLVIMILMCALINIQAHNTVKVNLNLPGENVVLQWNRVLQETIRTPGQQPPTIFAVRSFAMMHAAMFDAVNSIDRTYTPYLTDVPGTRHASIEAAAAQAARDVLVGLY
;
A
#
# COMPACT_ATOMS: atom_id res chain seq x y z
N MET A 1 -44.56 21.28 -18.82
CA MET A 1 -43.35 21.03 -17.99
C MET A 1 -42.39 22.18 -18.23
N ASN A 2 -42.10 22.98 -17.20
CA ASN A 2 -41.38 24.25 -17.36
C ASN A 2 -39.89 24.00 -17.62
N TYR A 3 -39.27 24.75 -18.53
CA TYR A 3 -37.85 24.63 -18.92
C TYR A 3 -36.89 24.64 -17.71
N LYS A 4 -37.25 25.32 -16.61
CA LYS A 4 -36.52 25.31 -15.34
C LYS A 4 -36.47 23.93 -14.66
N GLN A 5 -37.56 23.16 -14.73
CA GLN A 5 -37.63 21.81 -14.18
C GLN A 5 -36.79 20.83 -14.99
N LEU A 6 -36.79 20.98 -16.32
CA LEU A 6 -35.94 20.20 -17.23
C LEU A 6 -34.45 20.49 -17.00
N LEU A 7 -34.07 21.76 -16.85
CA LEU A 7 -32.69 22.17 -16.58
C LEU A 7 -32.17 21.62 -15.24
N ASN A 8 -32.98 21.68 -14.18
CA ASN A 8 -32.62 21.10 -12.88
C ASN A 8 -32.47 19.58 -12.95
N CYS A 9 -33.34 18.90 -13.70
CA CYS A 9 -33.26 17.45 -13.87
C CYS A 9 -31.96 17.06 -14.61
N LEU A 10 -31.59 17.78 -15.67
CA LEU A 10 -30.34 17.56 -16.40
C LEU A 10 -29.10 17.79 -15.53
N LEU A 11 -29.09 18.84 -14.69
CA LEU A 11 -27.98 19.12 -13.78
C LEU A 11 -27.82 18.01 -12.72
N VAL A 12 -28.91 17.53 -12.14
CA VAL A 12 -28.89 16.44 -11.14
C VAL A 12 -28.38 15.14 -11.76
N ILE A 13 -28.81 14.81 -12.98
CA ILE A 13 -28.33 13.62 -13.71
C ILE A 13 -26.83 13.75 -14.02
N MET A 14 -26.35 14.93 -14.42
CA MET A 14 -24.94 15.16 -14.69
C MET A 14 -24.08 14.99 -13.43
N ILE A 15 -24.53 15.50 -12.29
CA ILE A 15 -23.83 15.34 -11.00
C ILE A 15 -23.81 13.87 -10.57
N LEU A 16 -24.93 13.15 -10.70
CA LEU A 16 -25.01 11.72 -10.41
C LEU A 16 -24.08 10.89 -11.31
N MET A 17 -24.03 11.20 -12.62
CA MET A 17 -23.11 10.53 -13.54
C MET A 17 -21.65 10.82 -13.21
N CYS A 18 -21.29 12.07 -12.89
CA CYS A 18 -19.95 12.41 -12.43
C CYS A 18 -19.57 11.66 -11.16
N ALA A 19 -20.48 11.52 -10.19
CA ALA A 19 -20.23 10.78 -8.97
C ALA A 19 -20.00 9.28 -9.25
N LEU A 20 -20.79 8.69 -10.13
CA LEU A 20 -20.65 7.28 -10.53
C LEU A 20 -19.32 6.98 -11.23
N ILE A 21 -18.87 7.87 -12.11
CA ILE A 21 -17.57 7.73 -12.82
C ILE A 21 -16.40 7.74 -11.84
N ASN A 22 -16.41 8.63 -10.84
CA ASN A 22 -15.34 8.73 -9.84
C ASN A 22 -15.30 7.51 -8.89
N ILE A 23 -16.46 6.94 -8.55
CA ILE A 23 -16.55 5.72 -7.72
C ILE A 23 -16.01 4.51 -8.47
N GLN A 24 -16.28 4.40 -9.77
CA GLN A 24 -15.80 3.29 -10.61
C GLN A 24 -14.28 3.39 -10.86
N ALA A 25 -13.74 4.59 -11.08
CA ALA A 25 -12.30 4.81 -11.26
C ALA A 25 -11.45 4.41 -10.04
N HIS A 26 -11.99 4.53 -8.81
CA HIS A 26 -11.29 4.09 -7.60
C HIS A 26 -11.32 2.55 -7.41
N ASN A 27 -12.34 1.88 -7.97
CA ASN A 27 -12.52 0.43 -7.83
C ASN A 27 -11.86 -0.39 -8.96
N THR A 28 -11.66 0.18 -10.15
CA THR A 28 -11.04 -0.54 -11.30
C THR A 28 -9.53 -0.68 -11.20
N VAL A 29 -8.86 0.02 -10.27
CA VAL A 29 -7.40 -0.11 -10.04
C VAL A 29 -7.06 -1.13 -8.93
N LYS A 30 -8.06 -1.80 -8.33
CA LYS A 30 -7.83 -3.01 -7.52
C LYS A 30 -7.63 -4.22 -8.41
N VAL A 31 -6.72 -4.12 -9.37
CA VAL A 31 -6.27 -5.34 -10.05
C VAL A 31 -5.35 -6.03 -9.04
N ASN A 32 -5.86 -7.08 -8.39
CA ASN A 32 -5.05 -8.07 -7.67
C ASN A 32 -4.23 -8.83 -8.71
N LEU A 33 -3.28 -8.13 -9.32
CA LEU A 33 -2.28 -8.76 -10.16
C LEU A 33 -1.13 -9.06 -9.22
N ASN A 34 -1.13 -10.26 -8.63
CA ASN A 34 0.15 -10.92 -8.41
C ASN A 34 0.75 -11.14 -9.81
N LEU A 35 1.31 -10.07 -10.38
CA LEU A 35 2.01 -10.17 -11.65
C LEU A 35 3.19 -11.10 -11.41
N PRO A 36 3.42 -12.10 -12.28
CA PRO A 36 4.68 -12.83 -12.26
C PRO A 36 5.82 -11.81 -12.35
N GLY A 37 6.61 -11.67 -11.28
CA GLY A 37 7.67 -10.66 -11.18
C GLY A 37 7.27 -9.31 -10.55
N GLU A 38 6.16 -9.19 -9.82
CA GLU A 38 5.87 -7.99 -9.02
C GLU A 38 6.98 -7.76 -7.98
N ASN A 39 7.45 -6.51 -7.87
CA ASN A 39 8.47 -6.14 -6.90
C ASN A 39 7.93 -6.27 -5.47
N VAL A 40 8.64 -7.03 -4.63
CA VAL A 40 8.26 -7.31 -3.22
C VAL A 40 7.98 -6.03 -2.41
N VAL A 41 8.72 -4.94 -2.66
CA VAL A 41 8.52 -3.65 -1.97
C VAL A 41 7.17 -3.04 -2.34
N LEU A 42 6.77 -3.13 -3.61
CA LEU A 42 5.46 -2.66 -4.07
C LEU A 42 4.31 -3.52 -3.54
N GLN A 43 4.52 -4.84 -3.48
CA GLN A 43 3.56 -5.78 -2.90
C GLN A 43 3.27 -5.42 -1.44
N TRP A 44 4.29 -5.27 -0.60
CA TRP A 44 4.09 -4.94 0.82
C TRP A 44 3.58 -3.51 1.06
N ASN A 45 3.96 -2.55 0.20
CA ASN A 45 3.33 -1.23 0.21
C ASN A 45 1.82 -1.31 -0.04
N ARG A 46 1.38 -2.16 -0.97
CA ARG A 46 -0.06 -2.40 -1.21
C ARG A 46 -0.72 -3.06 -0.01
N VAL A 47 -0.10 -4.07 0.59
CA VAL A 47 -0.61 -4.74 1.80
C VAL A 47 -0.87 -3.72 2.90
N LEU A 48 0.09 -2.85 3.22
CA LEU A 48 -0.12 -1.83 4.25
C LEU A 48 -1.19 -0.82 3.83
N GLN A 49 -1.24 -0.39 2.57
CA GLN A 49 -2.33 0.48 2.07
C GLN A 49 -3.71 -0.16 2.23
N GLU A 50 -3.83 -1.47 2.04
CA GLU A 50 -5.09 -2.19 2.23
C GLU A 50 -5.44 -2.34 3.71
N THR A 51 -4.45 -2.65 4.57
CA THR A 51 -4.63 -2.71 6.03
C THR A 51 -5.16 -1.39 6.56
N ILE A 52 -4.54 -0.26 6.22
CA ILE A 52 -4.97 1.06 6.76
C ILE A 52 -6.34 1.51 6.24
N ARG A 53 -6.75 1.03 5.05
CA ARG A 53 -8.04 1.36 4.44
C ARG A 53 -9.16 0.43 4.93
N THR A 54 -8.82 -0.69 5.54
CA THR A 54 -9.80 -1.66 6.03
C THR A 54 -10.36 -1.18 7.37
N PRO A 55 -11.68 -0.94 7.48
CA PRO A 55 -12.29 -0.50 8.73
C PRO A 55 -12.00 -1.47 9.88
N GLY A 56 -11.57 -0.93 11.02
CA GLY A 56 -11.25 -1.71 12.22
C GLY A 56 -9.87 -2.37 12.22
N GLN A 57 -9.11 -2.33 11.13
CA GLN A 57 -7.74 -2.88 11.09
C GLN A 57 -6.68 -1.85 11.49
N GLN A 58 -6.91 -0.55 11.27
CA GLN A 58 -5.99 0.50 11.71
C GLN A 58 -6.30 0.96 13.14
N PRO A 59 -5.42 0.73 14.14
CA PRO A 59 -5.62 1.25 15.48
C PRO A 59 -5.52 2.79 15.47
N PRO A 60 -6.39 3.52 16.21
CA PRO A 60 -6.40 4.97 16.23
C PRO A 60 -5.15 5.57 16.91
N THR A 61 -4.42 4.76 17.68
CA THR A 61 -3.18 5.14 18.36
C THR A 61 -1.94 5.06 17.47
N ILE A 62 -2.06 4.44 16.30
CA ILE A 62 -0.96 4.24 15.36
C ILE A 62 -1.15 5.17 14.17
N PHE A 63 -0.15 5.98 13.87
CA PHE A 63 -0.15 6.85 12.69
C PHE A 63 0.29 6.06 11.46
N ALA A 64 -0.54 6.04 10.40
CA ALA A 64 -0.24 5.28 9.17
C ALA A 64 1.12 5.63 8.54
N VAL A 65 1.48 6.92 8.53
CA VAL A 65 2.79 7.39 8.02
C VAL A 65 3.96 6.74 8.78
N ARG A 66 3.80 6.54 10.10
CA ARG A 66 4.80 5.85 10.92
C ARG A 66 4.90 4.38 10.55
N SER A 67 3.78 3.69 10.31
CA SER A 67 3.78 2.30 9.84
C SER A 67 4.53 2.14 8.52
N PHE A 68 4.30 3.03 7.54
CA PHE A 68 5.01 2.99 6.26
C PHE A 68 6.52 3.19 6.45
N ALA A 69 6.91 4.19 7.23
CA ALA A 69 8.31 4.49 7.48
C ALA A 69 9.03 3.31 8.14
N MET A 70 8.43 2.70 9.17
CA MET A 70 8.99 1.54 9.86
C MET A 70 9.12 0.34 8.92
N MET A 71 8.07 0.05 8.14
CA MET A 71 8.08 -1.09 7.22
C MET A 71 9.16 -0.91 6.15
N HIS A 72 9.22 0.24 5.48
CA HIS A 72 10.20 0.48 4.42
C HIS A 72 11.64 0.58 4.94
N ALA A 73 11.87 1.14 6.14
CA ALA A 73 13.19 1.15 6.75
C ALA A 73 13.69 -0.27 7.07
N ALA A 74 12.82 -1.12 7.62
CA ALA A 74 13.17 -2.52 7.92
C ALA A 74 13.44 -3.33 6.63
N MET A 75 12.63 -3.14 5.59
CA MET A 75 12.89 -3.76 4.29
C MET A 75 14.21 -3.29 3.69
N PHE A 76 14.52 -1.99 3.76
CA PHE A 76 15.78 -1.43 3.28
C PHE A 76 16.98 -2.08 3.98
N ASP A 77 16.98 -2.12 5.32
CA ASP A 77 18.07 -2.72 6.09
C ASP A 77 18.22 -4.23 5.80
N ALA A 78 17.11 -4.96 5.65
CA ALA A 78 17.13 -6.39 5.34
C ALA A 78 17.71 -6.67 3.94
N VAL A 79 17.34 -5.89 2.93
CA VAL A 79 17.93 -5.99 1.57
C VAL A 79 19.40 -5.60 1.60
N ASN A 80 19.72 -4.48 2.23
CA ASN A 80 21.07 -3.94 2.28
C ASN A 80 22.03 -4.84 3.08
N SER A 81 21.53 -5.59 4.06
CA SER A 81 22.31 -6.59 4.80
C SER A 81 22.86 -7.73 3.92
N ILE A 82 22.16 -8.02 2.80
CA ILE A 82 22.56 -9.02 1.80
C ILE A 82 23.37 -8.37 0.68
N ASP A 83 22.86 -7.29 0.09
CA ASP A 83 23.45 -6.63 -1.08
C ASP A 83 24.70 -5.80 -0.73
N ARG A 84 24.71 -5.18 0.45
CA ARG A 84 25.83 -4.42 1.04
C ARG A 84 26.33 -3.25 0.20
N THR A 85 25.47 -2.68 -0.64
CA THR A 85 25.80 -1.54 -1.50
C THR A 85 25.67 -0.20 -0.78
N TYR A 86 24.86 -0.12 0.27
CA TYR A 86 24.56 1.13 0.98
C TYR A 86 24.94 1.07 2.47
N THR A 87 24.94 2.22 3.13
CA THR A 87 25.06 2.29 4.59
C THR A 87 23.74 1.85 5.23
N PRO A 88 23.75 0.85 6.15
CA PRO A 88 22.55 0.46 6.90
C PRO A 88 21.94 1.65 7.65
N TYR A 89 20.61 1.71 7.74
CA TYR A 89 19.90 2.72 8.49
C TYR A 89 19.99 2.46 10.01
N LEU A 90 19.63 1.24 10.44
CA LEU A 90 19.64 0.86 11.86
C LEU A 90 20.27 -0.52 12.11
N THR A 91 19.97 -1.50 11.25
CA THR A 91 20.37 -2.90 11.45
C THR A 91 21.21 -3.43 10.30
N ASP A 92 22.24 -4.20 10.66
CA ASP A 92 23.08 -4.95 9.72
C ASP A 92 23.15 -6.40 10.23
N VAL A 93 22.53 -7.32 9.48
CA VAL A 93 22.47 -8.74 9.85
C VAL A 93 23.21 -9.55 8.79
N PRO A 94 24.28 -10.29 9.15
CA PRO A 94 25.04 -11.05 8.16
C PRO A 94 24.16 -12.02 7.35
N GLY A 95 24.03 -11.76 6.05
CA GLY A 95 23.38 -12.68 5.12
C GLY A 95 24.14 -14.00 4.99
N THR A 96 23.42 -15.09 4.74
CA THR A 96 24.03 -16.38 4.38
C THR A 96 24.33 -16.43 2.87
N ARG A 97 25.20 -17.36 2.43
CA ARG A 97 25.62 -17.50 1.03
C ARG A 97 24.44 -17.65 0.03
N HIS A 98 23.29 -18.13 0.50
CA HIS A 98 22.09 -18.38 -0.30
C HIS A 98 20.89 -17.56 0.16
N ALA A 99 21.11 -16.42 0.83
CA ALA A 99 20.03 -15.54 1.24
C ALA A 99 19.33 -14.92 0.02
N SER A 100 17.99 -14.95 0.01
CA SER A 100 17.17 -14.27 -1.00
C SER A 100 16.79 -12.87 -0.50
N ILE A 101 17.05 -11.87 -1.35
CA ILE A 101 16.69 -10.47 -1.11
C ILE A 101 15.18 -10.31 -0.98
N GLU A 102 14.43 -10.98 -1.85
CA GLU A 102 12.96 -10.94 -1.87
C GLU A 102 12.39 -11.53 -0.57
N ALA A 103 12.90 -12.69 -0.15
CA ALA A 103 12.47 -13.34 1.08
C ALA A 103 12.81 -12.50 2.32
N ALA A 104 14.00 -11.90 2.37
CA ALA A 104 14.41 -11.04 3.48
C ALA A 104 13.54 -9.79 3.58
N ALA A 105 13.28 -9.12 2.45
CA ALA A 105 12.39 -7.96 2.39
C ALA A 105 10.97 -8.34 2.84
N ALA A 106 10.44 -9.46 2.36
CA ALA A 106 9.11 -9.92 2.73
C ALA A 106 8.98 -10.26 4.22
N GLN A 107 9.99 -10.92 4.79
CA GLN A 107 10.03 -11.25 6.21
C GLN A 107 10.08 -9.98 7.07
N ALA A 108 10.94 -9.02 6.72
CA ALA A 108 11.05 -7.75 7.46
C ALA A 108 9.73 -6.95 7.43
N ALA A 109 9.07 -6.87 6.27
CA ALA A 109 7.78 -6.22 6.14
C ALA A 109 6.70 -6.89 7.01
N ARG A 110 6.61 -8.22 6.92
CA ARG A 110 5.71 -9.03 7.74
C ARG A 110 5.89 -8.75 9.23
N ASP A 111 7.13 -8.80 9.71
CA ASP A 111 7.41 -8.72 11.14
C ASP A 111 7.10 -7.32 11.70
N VAL A 112 7.34 -6.26 10.93
CA VAL A 112 6.88 -4.91 11.29
C VAL A 112 5.36 -4.83 11.34
N LEU A 113 4.67 -5.32 10.32
CA LEU A 113 3.21 -5.22 10.27
C LEU A 113 2.53 -6.04 11.37
N VAL A 114 2.98 -7.26 11.63
CA VAL A 114 2.48 -8.10 12.75
C VAL A 114 2.77 -7.45 14.11
N GLY A 115 3.84 -6.65 14.23
CA GLY A 115 4.12 -5.90 15.45
C GLY A 115 3.24 -4.66 15.65
N LEU A 116 2.63 -4.14 14.58
CA LEU A 116 1.81 -2.92 14.61
C LEU A 116 0.31 -3.20 14.55
N TYR A 117 -0.12 -4.32 13.98
CA TYR A 117 -1.52 -4.64 13.65
C TYR A 117 -1.91 -6.01 14.19
#